data_AF-A0A6B2G6V7-F1
#
_entry.id   AF-A0A6B2G6V7-F1
#
_cell.length_a   1.000
_cell.length_b   1.000
_cell.length_c   1.000
_cell.angle_alpha   90.00
_cell.angle_beta   90.00
_cell.angle_gamma   90.00
#
_symmetry.space_group_name_H-M   'P 1'
#
loop_
_entity.id
_entity.type
_entity.pdbx_description
1 polymer ?
#
loop_
_entity_poly.entity_id
_entity_poly.type
_entity_poly.pdbx_seq_one_letter_code
_entity_poly.pdbx_strand_id
1 'polypeptide(L)'
;MSNSTSTAASLDEKRKRQRAYEYLCHLEEAKLWLEHALKKELPISSDLENHLRTGVDLALLASIIAPKECPKSRVYDLDLKRFCDRGLHFKHTDNIIMFFRCCSAIGFP
;
A
#
# COMPACT_ATOMS: atom_id res chain seq x y z
N MET A 1 -40.64 9.24 26.49
CA MET A 1 -40.02 8.23 25.60
C MET A 1 -38.91 8.90 24.81
N SER A 2 -37.67 8.44 25.04
CA SER A 2 -36.52 8.40 24.10
C SER A 2 -36.18 9.64 23.26
N ASN A 3 -35.20 10.45 23.70
CA ASN A 3 -34.48 11.36 22.79
C ASN A 3 -32.98 11.58 23.11
N SER A 4 -32.39 10.83 24.04
CA SER A 4 -30.97 10.94 24.41
C SER A 4 -30.07 9.92 23.71
N THR A 5 -30.62 8.84 23.14
CA THR A 5 -29.86 7.80 22.43
C THR A 5 -29.60 8.13 20.95
N SER A 6 -30.41 9.00 20.31
CA SER A 6 -30.26 9.30 18.87
C SER A 6 -29.10 10.24 18.56
N THR A 7 -28.69 11.08 19.51
CA THR A 7 -27.58 12.04 19.37
C THR A 7 -26.21 11.39 19.52
N ALA A 8 -26.02 10.51 20.50
CA ALA A 8 -24.72 9.84 20.72
C ALA A 8 -24.37 8.88 19.57
N ALA A 9 -25.32 8.07 19.11
CA ALA A 9 -25.12 7.19 17.97
C ALA A 9 -24.88 7.97 16.66
N SER A 10 -25.59 9.08 16.44
CA SER A 10 -25.38 9.95 15.26
C SER A 10 -24.01 10.63 15.26
N LEU A 11 -23.51 11.05 16.43
CA LEU A 11 -22.16 11.61 16.58
C LEU A 11 -21.06 10.56 16.34
N ASP A 12 -21.26 9.32 16.80
CA ASP A 12 -20.34 8.22 16.54
C ASP A 12 -20.28 7.86 15.05
N GLU A 13 -21.43 7.82 14.37
CA GLU A 13 -21.51 7.58 12.94
C GLU A 13 -20.85 8.68 12.11
N LYS A 14 -21.00 9.95 12.49
CA LYS A 14 -20.29 11.06 11.84
C LYS A 14 -18.77 10.92 11.99
N ARG A 15 -18.28 10.56 13.18
CA ARG A 15 -16.84 10.34 13.41
C ARG A 15 -16.30 9.19 12.58
N LYS A 16 -17.03 8.07 12.48
CA LYS A 16 -16.65 6.94 11.62
C LYS A 16 -16.56 7.33 10.15
N ARG A 17 -17.57 8.05 9.65
CA ARG A 17 -17.58 8.55 8.26
C ARG A 17 -16.40 9.47 7.97
N GLN A 18 -16.08 10.39 8.88
CA GLN A 18 -14.94 11.29 8.72
C GLN A 18 -13.61 10.52 8.63
N ARG A 19 -13.40 9.54 9.52
CA ARG A 19 -12.20 8.68 9.48
C ARG A 19 -12.10 7.87 8.20
N ALA A 20 -13.21 7.31 7.73
CA ALA A 20 -13.25 6.56 6.49
C ALA A 20 -12.91 7.45 5.29
N TYR A 21 -13.44 8.68 5.27
CA TYR A 21 -13.12 9.67 4.24
C TYR A 21 -11.64 10.04 4.24
N GLU A 22 -11.07 10.41 5.39
CA GLU A 22 -9.65 10.74 5.54
C GLU A 22 -8.74 9.59 5.08
N TYR A 23 -9.09 8.36 5.48
CA TYR A 23 -8.37 7.16 5.06
C TYR A 23 -8.38 6.99 3.54
N LEU A 24 -9.52 7.18 2.88
CA LEU A 24 -9.62 7.09 1.42
C LEU A 24 -8.82 8.20 0.72
N CYS A 25 -8.81 9.42 1.25
CA CYS A 25 -7.98 10.50 0.74
C CYS A 25 -6.49 10.15 0.83
N HIS A 26 -6.02 9.66 1.98
CA HIS A 26 -4.63 9.25 2.14
C HIS A 26 -4.26 8.07 1.25
N LEU A 27 -5.20 7.17 0.98
CA LEU A 27 -5.00 6.06 0.06
C LEU A 27 -4.81 6.56 -1.38
N GLU A 28 -5.59 7.54 -1.82
CA GLU A 28 -5.44 8.19 -3.12
C GLU A 28 -4.13 8.99 -3.20
N GLU A 29 -3.76 9.73 -2.15
CA GLU A 29 -2.48 10.45 -2.07
C GLU A 29 -1.28 9.50 -2.20
N ALA A 30 -1.31 8.39 -1.47
CA ALA A 30 -0.28 7.35 -1.52
C ALA A 30 -0.21 6.71 -2.91
N LYS A 31 -1.36 6.43 -3.54
CA LYS A 31 -1.43 5.93 -4.91
C LYS A 31 -0.73 6.90 -5.87
N LEU A 32 -1.16 8.16 -5.90
CA LEU A 32 -0.61 9.16 -6.81
C LEU A 32 0.89 9.32 -6.60
N TRP A 33 1.35 9.37 -5.35
CA TRP A 33 2.77 9.45 -5.05
C TRP A 33 3.56 8.25 -5.60
N LEU A 34 3.05 7.02 -5.41
CA LEU A 34 3.67 5.82 -5.95
C LEU A 34 3.70 5.80 -7.48
N GLU A 35 2.61 6.20 -8.15
CA GLU A 35 2.57 6.29 -9.62
C GLU A 35 3.63 7.26 -10.14
N HIS A 36 3.76 8.42 -9.49
CA HIS A 36 4.76 9.43 -9.84
C HIS A 36 6.18 8.93 -9.61
N ALA A 37 6.43 8.18 -8.53
CA ALA A 37 7.73 7.62 -8.21
C ALA A 37 8.12 6.48 -9.17
N LEU A 38 7.19 5.57 -9.45
CA LEU A 38 7.41 4.38 -10.26
C LEU A 38 7.26 4.62 -11.77
N LYS A 39 6.72 5.77 -12.18
CA LYS A 39 6.40 6.10 -13.58
C LYS A 39 5.50 5.06 -14.25
N LYS A 40 4.51 4.56 -13.49
CA LYS A 40 3.51 3.62 -13.97
C LYS A 40 2.16 3.92 -13.33
N GLU A 41 1.08 3.51 -13.98
CA GLU A 41 -0.25 3.55 -13.39
C GLU A 41 -0.45 2.36 -12.43
N LEU A 42 -1.12 2.64 -11.32
CA LEU A 42 -1.56 1.69 -10.31
C LEU A 42 -3.07 1.46 -10.42
N PRO A 43 -3.60 0.37 -9.86
CA PRO A 43 -5.03 0.14 -9.84
C PRO A 43 -5.79 1.26 -9.11
N ILE A 44 -7.11 1.24 -9.24
CA ILE A 44 -7.99 2.15 -8.50
C ILE A 44 -7.72 2.05 -6.98
N SER A 45 -7.89 3.17 -6.27
CA SER A 45 -7.53 3.25 -4.84
C SER A 45 -8.20 2.18 -3.99
N SER A 46 -9.44 1.78 -4.30
CA SER A 46 -10.14 0.69 -3.60
C SER A 46 -9.42 -0.67 -3.66
N ASP A 47 -8.61 -0.91 -4.70
CA ASP A 47 -7.84 -2.15 -4.87
C ASP A 47 -6.35 -1.97 -4.56
N LEU A 48 -5.90 -0.76 -4.23
CA LEU A 48 -4.50 -0.45 -4.00
C LEU A 48 -3.90 -1.29 -2.88
N GLU A 49 -4.60 -1.43 -1.75
CA GLU A 49 -4.11 -2.25 -0.65
C GLU A 49 -3.88 -3.69 -1.08
N ASN A 50 -4.83 -4.28 -1.81
CA ASN A 50 -4.71 -5.65 -2.31
C ASN A 50 -3.53 -5.81 -3.27
N HIS A 51 -3.28 -4.80 -4.11
CA HIS A 51 -2.14 -4.78 -5.03
C HIS A 51 -0.80 -4.69 -4.29
N LEU A 52 -0.71 -3.81 -3.29
CA LEU A 52 0.49 -3.60 -2.47
C LEU A 52 0.85 -4.83 -1.61
N ARG A 53 -0.10 -5.74 -1.33
CA ARG A 53 0.18 -7.00 -0.61
C ARG A 53 1.18 -7.91 -1.32
N THR A 54 1.33 -7.78 -2.64
CA THR A 54 2.36 -8.52 -3.40
C THR A 54 3.78 -8.06 -3.06
N GLY A 55 3.91 -6.85 -2.48
CA GLY A 55 5.16 -6.18 -2.20
C GLY A 55 5.93 -5.74 -3.45
N VAL A 56 5.46 -6.03 -4.66
CA VAL A 56 6.19 -5.77 -5.92
C VAL A 56 6.48 -4.27 -6.09
N ASP A 57 5.49 -3.42 -5.84
CA ASP A 57 5.65 -1.97 -5.97
C ASP A 57 6.53 -1.37 -4.89
N LEU A 58 6.42 -1.87 -3.66
CA LEU A 58 7.28 -1.48 -2.55
C LEU A 58 8.73 -1.85 -2.85
N ALA A 59 8.94 -3.05 -3.38
CA ALA A 59 10.23 -3.56 -3.80
C ALA A 59 10.82 -2.75 -4.98
N LEU A 60 9.99 -2.35 -5.93
CA LEU A 60 10.38 -1.45 -7.03
C LEU A 60 10.76 -0.06 -6.50
N LEU A 61 9.97 0.50 -5.60
CA LEU A 61 10.24 1.78 -4.95
C LEU A 61 11.58 1.73 -4.19
N ALA A 62 11.81 0.67 -3.41
CA ALA A 62 13.08 0.43 -2.75
C ALA A 62 14.25 0.35 -3.74
N SER A 63 14.03 -0.23 -4.92
CA SER A 63 15.05 -0.29 -5.97
C SER A 63 15.41 1.08 -6.54
N ILE A 64 14.48 2.04 -6.53
CA ILE A 64 14.73 3.44 -6.95
C ILE A 64 15.51 4.17 -5.87
N ILE A 65 15.16 3.95 -4.60
CA ILE A 65 15.73 4.68 -3.46
C ILE A 65 17.13 4.16 -3.10
N ALA A 66 17.32 2.84 -3.05
CA ALA A 66 18.60 2.19 -2.75
C ALA A 66 18.93 1.06 -3.75
N PRO A 67 19.28 1.40 -5.01
CA PRO A 67 19.52 0.42 -6.07
C PRO A 67 20.64 -0.58 -5.77
N LYS A 68 21.59 -0.21 -4.90
CA LYS A 68 22.69 -1.10 -4.48
C LYS A 68 22.22 -2.21 -3.53
N GLU A 69 21.32 -1.87 -2.61
CA GLU A 69 20.82 -2.81 -1.58
C GLU A 69 19.67 -3.67 -2.12
N CYS A 70 18.85 -3.08 -2.99
CA CYS A 70 17.63 -3.68 -3.50
C CYS A 70 17.61 -3.62 -5.03
N PRO A 71 18.40 -4.43 -5.74
CA PRO A 71 18.37 -4.43 -7.20
C PRO A 71 17.03 -4.96 -7.72
N LYS A 72 16.50 -4.32 -8.75
CA LYS A 72 15.23 -4.69 -9.40
C LYS A 72 15.17 -6.17 -9.85
N SER A 73 16.32 -6.78 -10.16
CA SER A 73 16.42 -8.20 -10.53
C SER A 73 16.03 -9.17 -9.41
N ARG A 74 16.02 -8.72 -8.16
CA ARG A 74 15.65 -9.53 -6.98
C ARG A 74 14.15 -9.53 -6.70
N VAL A 75 13.40 -8.62 -7.32
CA VAL A 75 11.95 -8.51 -7.15
C VAL A 75 11.29 -9.79 -7.66
N TYR A 76 10.56 -10.47 -6.78
CA TYR A 76 9.78 -11.64 -7.14
C TYR A 76 8.47 -11.22 -7.80
N ASP A 77 8.09 -11.95 -8.86
CA ASP A 77 6.83 -11.73 -9.60
C ASP A 77 6.69 -10.30 -10.13
N LEU A 78 7.77 -9.77 -10.72
CA LEU A 78 7.85 -8.39 -11.22
C LEU A 78 6.75 -8.04 -12.24
N ASP A 79 6.30 -9.02 -13.02
CA ASP A 79 5.24 -8.88 -14.02
C ASP A 79 3.85 -9.26 -13.50
N LEU A 80 3.74 -9.57 -12.20
CA LEU A 80 2.52 -9.96 -11.51
C LEU A 80 1.80 -11.17 -12.12
N LYS A 81 2.45 -11.96 -12.98
CA LYS A 81 1.80 -13.10 -13.63
C LYS A 81 1.35 -14.15 -12.62
N ARG A 82 2.19 -14.46 -11.62
CA ARG A 82 1.85 -15.48 -10.63
C ARG A 82 0.75 -14.99 -9.71
N PHE A 83 0.75 -13.71 -9.36
CA PHE A 83 -0.32 -13.08 -8.63
C PHE A 83 -1.65 -13.13 -9.41
N CYS A 84 -1.65 -12.79 -10.70
CA CYS A 84 -2.84 -12.87 -11.53
C CYS A 84 -3.36 -14.31 -11.68
N ASP A 85 -2.47 -15.29 -11.84
CA ASP A 85 -2.85 -16.68 -12.07
C ASP A 85 -3.33 -17.41 -10.81
N ARG A 86 -2.69 -17.16 -9.66
CA ARG A 86 -2.85 -17.97 -8.43
C ARG A 86 -3.02 -17.15 -7.16
N GLY A 87 -3.04 -15.83 -7.25
CA GLY A 87 -3.11 -14.93 -6.11
C GLY A 87 -1.82 -14.85 -5.31
N LEU A 88 -1.94 -14.45 -4.04
CA LEU A 88 -0.80 -14.16 -3.19
C LEU A 88 -0.04 -15.44 -2.79
N HIS A 89 1.20 -15.54 -3.24
CA HIS A 89 2.16 -16.57 -2.83
C HIS A 89 3.03 -16.12 -1.65
N PHE A 90 3.41 -17.04 -0.74
CA PHE A 90 4.29 -16.73 0.42
C PHE A 90 5.55 -15.96 0.01
N LYS A 91 6.20 -16.35 -1.09
CA LYS A 91 7.40 -15.69 -1.61
C LYS A 91 7.24 -14.18 -1.90
N HIS A 92 6.03 -13.65 -2.04
CA HIS A 92 5.81 -12.19 -2.10
C HIS A 92 6.24 -11.46 -0.82
N THR A 93 6.29 -12.14 0.33
CA THR A 93 6.81 -11.56 1.57
C THR A 93 8.27 -11.15 1.44
N ASP A 94 9.05 -11.78 0.56
CA ASP A 94 10.45 -11.41 0.31
C ASP A 94 10.55 -10.00 -0.27
N ASN A 95 9.58 -9.59 -1.11
CA ASN A 95 9.51 -8.24 -1.65
C ASN A 95 9.29 -7.20 -0.54
N ILE A 96 8.41 -7.51 0.41
CA ILE A 96 8.11 -6.67 1.57
C ILE A 96 9.34 -6.56 2.49
N ILE A 97 10.00 -7.68 2.78
CA ILE A 97 11.22 -7.71 3.59
C ILE A 97 12.33 -6.89 2.92
N MET A 98 12.45 -6.97 1.59
CA MET A 98 13.40 -6.18 0.83
C MET A 98 13.13 -4.68 0.97
N PHE A 99 11.87 -4.25 0.88
CA PHE A 99 11.50 -2.86 1.13
C PHE A 99 11.92 -2.38 2.53
N PHE A 100 11.61 -3.14 3.58
CA PHE A 100 12.01 -2.75 4.95
C PHE A 100 13.53 -2.70 5.13
N ARG A 101 14.28 -3.64 4.54
CA ARG A 101 15.74 -3.60 4.54
C ARG A 101 16.28 -2.33 3.87
N CYS A 102 15.68 -1.92 2.76
CA CYS A 102 16.00 -0.65 2.11
C CYS A 102 15.75 0.54 3.02
N CYS A 103 14.57 0.61 3.66
CA CYS A 103 14.23 1.68 4.60
C CYS A 103 15.24 1.76 5.75
N SER A 104 15.63 0.62 6.34
CA SER A 104 16.66 0.59 7.37
C SER A 104 18.03 1.03 6.84
N ALA A 105 18.40 0.63 5.63
CA ALA A 105 19.69 0.98 5.03
C ALA A 105 19.85 2.48 4.75
N ILE A 106 18.75 3.18 4.43
CA ILE A 106 18.76 4.64 4.23
C ILE A 106 18.55 5.44 5.53
N GLY A 107 18.41 4.77 6.68
CA GLY A 107 18.16 5.41 7.96
C GLY A 107 16.76 6.02 8.09
N PHE A 108 15.76 5.46 7.39
CA PHE A 108 14.37 5.83 7.64
C PHE A 108 13.97 5.40 9.06
N PRO A 109 13.47 6.31 9.91
CA PRO A 109 13.25 6.07 11.33
C PRO A 109 12.14 5.06 11.63
#